data_AF-A0A845EKE7-F1
#
_entry.id   AF-A0A845EKE7-F1
#
_cell.length_a   1.000
_cell.length_b   1.000
_cell.length_c   1.000
_cell.angle_alpha   90.00
_cell.angle_beta   90.00
_cell.angle_gamma   90.00
#
_symmetry.space_group_name_H-M   'P 1'
#
loop_
_entity.id
_entity.type
_entity.pdbx_description
1 polymer ?
#
loop_
_entity_poly.entity_id
_entity_poly.type
_entity_poly.pdbx_seq_one_letter_code
_entity_poly.pdbx_strand_id
1 'polypeptide(L)'
;MIMGEETLNKIRRVLLYTAFLLAAFFLSYFVAYPLGYSPLGYEVVEKQENTVVVQSLNTWGFEEKRITYQPPEEEEWRQAALVDRIEGQAMEYHLFFTAIMVAIFWVGMDVMKGKPLGKVLVLSCFYVFFSGLSLIQHLGDINEILEGSFY
;
A
#
# COMPACT_ATOMS: atom_id res chain seq x y z
N MET A 1 -4.01 28.61 35.73
CA MET A 1 -2.84 27.74 35.49
C MET A 1 -2.26 28.16 34.15
N ILE A 2 -1.19 28.98 34.15
CA ILE A 2 -0.56 29.45 32.91
C ILE A 2 0.29 28.29 32.38
N MET A 3 -0.04 27.81 31.19
CA MET A 3 0.70 26.72 30.54
C MET A 3 2.12 27.20 30.24
N GLY A 4 3.14 26.49 30.73
CA GLY A 4 4.52 26.83 30.45
C GLY A 4 4.84 26.76 28.96
N GLU A 5 5.73 27.63 28.49
CA GLU A 5 6.14 27.75 27.09
C GLU A 5 6.71 26.42 26.52
N GLU A 6 7.38 25.63 27.36
CA GLU A 6 7.86 24.29 27.02
C GLU A 6 6.72 23.32 26.70
N THR A 7 5.66 23.33 27.52
CA THR A 7 4.46 22.50 27.32
C THR A 7 3.74 22.86 26.03
N LEU A 8 3.61 24.16 25.73
CA LEU A 8 3.02 24.66 24.48
C LEU A 8 3.81 24.21 23.25
N ASN A 9 5.14 24.27 23.30
CA ASN A 9 6.00 23.82 22.21
C ASN A 9 5.92 22.31 21.99
N LYS A 10 5.81 21.51 23.05
CA LYS A 10 5.61 20.06 22.97
C LYS A 10 4.26 19.71 22.34
N ILE A 11 3.18 20.36 22.76
CA ILE A 11 1.84 20.17 22.20
C ILE A 11 1.82 20.54 20.72
N ARG A 12 2.37 21.71 20.35
CA ARG A 12 2.46 22.14 18.94
C ARG A 12 3.17 21.11 18.08
N ARG A 13 4.28 20.55 18.56
CA ARG A 13 5.03 19.51 17.85
C ARG A 13 4.22 18.24 17.64
N VAL A 14 3.52 17.77 18.67
CA VAL A 14 2.65 16.59 18.56
C VAL A 14 1.52 16.84 17.55
N LEU A 15 0.86 17.99 17.63
CA LEU A 15 -0.21 18.35 16.69
C LEU A 15 0.27 18.41 15.24
N LEU A 16 1.46 18.97 14.99
CA LEU A 16 2.07 18.99 13.66
C LEU A 16 2.36 17.58 13.15
N TYR A 17 2.85 16.68 14.01
CA TYR A 17 3.07 15.29 13.65
C TYR A 17 1.77 14.55 13.34
N THR A 18 0.73 14.73 14.17
CA THR A 18 -0.58 14.14 13.90
C THR A 18 -1.19 14.68 12.61
N ALA A 19 -1.12 15.99 12.38
CA ALA A 19 -1.61 16.61 11.15
C ALA A 19 -0.88 16.06 9.92
N PHE A 20 0.44 15.89 10.00
CA PHE A 20 1.21 15.30 8.92
C PHE A 20 0.82 13.84 8.67
N LEU A 21 0.67 13.02 9.71
CA LEU A 21 0.25 11.63 9.58
C LEU A 21 -1.13 11.52 8.90
N LEU A 22 -2.08 12.37 9.30
CA LEU A 22 -3.40 12.42 8.69
C LEU A 22 -3.34 12.86 7.22
N ALA A 23 -2.51 13.85 6.90
CA ALA A 23 -2.30 14.30 5.53
C ALA A 23 -1.66 13.19 4.67
N ALA A 24 -0.64 12.51 5.18
CA ALA A 24 0.01 11.38 4.49
C ALA A 24 -0.98 10.24 4.23
N PHE A 25 -1.82 9.90 5.22
CA PHE A 25 -2.86 8.89 5.07
C PHE A 25 -3.91 9.32 4.04
N PHE A 26 -4.36 10.57 4.07
CA PHE A 26 -5.36 11.08 3.14
C PHE A 26 -4.84 11.19 1.69
N LEU A 27 -3.60 11.65 1.50
CA LEU A 27 -2.99 11.72 0.18
C LEU A 27 -2.78 10.32 -0.39
N SER A 28 -2.31 9.39 0.43
CA SER A 28 -2.14 7.99 0.03
C SER A 28 -3.47 7.32 -0.33
N TYR A 29 -4.56 7.66 0.39
CA TYR A 29 -5.90 7.22 0.01
C TYR A 29 -6.26 7.70 -1.39
N PHE A 30 -6.02 8.98 -1.70
CA PHE A 30 -6.29 9.55 -3.02
C PHE A 30 -5.54 8.84 -4.15
N VAL A 31 -4.29 8.45 -3.89
CA VAL A 31 -3.45 7.73 -4.84
C VAL A 31 -3.96 6.30 -5.04
N ALA A 32 -4.25 5.57 -3.97
CA ALA A 32 -4.61 4.16 -4.05
C ALA A 32 -6.05 3.90 -4.52
N TYR A 33 -7.01 4.76 -4.14
CA TYR A 33 -8.44 4.53 -4.38
C TYR A 33 -8.97 5.35 -5.57
N PRO A 34 -9.17 6.69 -5.49
CA PRO A 34 -9.64 7.50 -6.63
C PRO A 34 -8.80 7.38 -7.90
N LEU A 35 -7.47 7.38 -7.79
CA LEU A 35 -6.59 7.25 -8.95
C LEU A 35 -6.36 5.79 -9.36
N GLY A 36 -6.76 4.82 -8.54
CA GLY A 36 -6.52 3.39 -8.79
C GLY A 36 -5.04 3.01 -8.94
N TYR A 37 -4.11 3.86 -8.48
CA TYR A 37 -2.69 3.68 -8.77
C TYR A 37 -2.14 2.46 -8.01
N SER A 38 -1.92 1.38 -8.75
CA SER A 38 -1.52 0.08 -8.23
C SER A 38 -0.39 -0.54 -9.07
N PRO A 39 0.84 0.01 -9.01
CA PRO A 39 1.96 -0.48 -9.81
C PRO A 39 2.31 -1.93 -9.46
N LEU A 40 2.45 -2.81 -10.46
CA LEU A 40 2.57 -4.28 -10.31
C LEU A 40 1.28 -4.97 -9.81
N GLY A 41 0.18 -4.24 -9.71
CA GLY A 41 -1.09 -4.74 -9.26
C GLY A 41 -1.90 -5.39 -10.37
N TYR A 42 -3.13 -5.72 -10.01
CA TYR A 42 -4.10 -6.35 -10.88
C TYR A 42 -5.43 -5.58 -10.88
N GLU A 43 -6.16 -5.66 -11.97
CA GLU A 43 -7.51 -5.11 -12.11
C GLU A 43 -8.46 -6.16 -12.71
N VAL A 44 -9.67 -6.26 -12.18
CA VAL A 44 -10.71 -7.12 -12.75
C VAL A 44 -11.37 -6.36 -13.92
N VAL A 45 -11.20 -6.87 -15.13
CA VAL A 45 -11.78 -6.28 -16.35
C VAL A 45 -13.15 -6.87 -16.64
N GLU A 46 -13.31 -8.17 -16.42
CA GLU A 46 -14.54 -8.87 -16.73
C GLU A 46 -14.76 -10.03 -15.75
N LYS A 47 -16.02 -10.20 -15.32
CA LYS A 47 -16.46 -11.31 -14.47
C LYS A 47 -17.64 -12.01 -15.15
N GLN A 48 -17.43 -13.26 -15.52
CA GLN A 48 -18.45 -14.18 -16.05
C GLN A 48 -18.70 -15.30 -15.03
N GLU A 49 -19.73 -16.14 -15.25
CA GLU A 49 -20.11 -17.20 -14.29
C GLU A 49 -18.93 -18.10 -13.90
N ASN A 50 -18.11 -18.53 -14.87
CA ASN A 50 -17.02 -19.48 -14.64
C ASN A 50 -15.64 -18.95 -15.05
N THR A 51 -15.50 -17.63 -15.24
CA THR A 51 -14.27 -17.04 -15.76
C THR A 51 -14.11 -15.61 -15.29
N VAL A 52 -12.88 -15.23 -14.94
CA VAL A 52 -12.51 -13.84 -14.65
C VAL A 52 -11.37 -13.43 -15.58
N VAL A 53 -11.52 -12.25 -16.18
CA VAL A 53 -10.45 -11.61 -16.95
C VAL A 53 -9.79 -10.56 -16.08
N VAL A 54 -8.52 -10.77 -15.79
CA VAL A 54 -7.67 -9.89 -15.00
C VAL A 54 -6.68 -9.17 -15.90
N GLN A 55 -6.46 -7.89 -15.66
CA GLN A 55 -5.42 -7.07 -16.27
C GLN A 55 -4.28 -6.89 -15.26
N SER A 56 -3.09 -7.39 -15.58
CA SER A 56 -1.89 -7.06 -14.81
C SER A 56 -1.37 -5.69 -15.21
N LEU A 57 -0.77 -5.00 -14.25
CA LEU A 57 -0.17 -3.68 -14.40
C LEU A 57 1.35 -3.76 -14.27
N ASN A 58 2.07 -2.95 -15.03
CA ASN A 58 3.53 -2.87 -14.92
C ASN A 58 3.96 -2.01 -13.70
N THR A 59 5.28 -1.81 -13.55
CA THR A 59 5.88 -1.00 -12.47
C THR A 59 5.41 0.46 -12.42
N TRP A 60 4.80 0.97 -13.48
CA TRP A 60 4.25 2.32 -13.58
C TRP A 60 2.72 2.36 -13.46
N GLY A 61 2.07 1.22 -13.23
CA GLY A 61 0.61 1.12 -13.15
C GLY A 61 -0.10 1.13 -14.50
N PHE A 62 0.61 0.89 -15.61
CA PHE A 62 -0.02 0.75 -16.93
C PHE A 62 -0.32 -0.69 -17.27
N GLU A 63 -1.35 -0.91 -18.08
CA GLU A 63 -1.74 -2.22 -18.60
C GLU A 63 -0.54 -2.96 -19.21
N GLU A 64 -0.29 -4.17 -18.73
CA GLU A 64 0.79 -5.03 -19.22
C GLU A 64 0.26 -6.29 -19.92
N LYS A 65 -0.53 -7.11 -19.22
CA LYS A 65 -1.04 -8.39 -19.76
C LYS A 65 -2.46 -8.67 -19.31
N ARG A 66 -3.30 -9.13 -20.25
CA ARG A 66 -4.60 -9.74 -19.92
C ARG A 66 -4.46 -11.22 -19.63
N ILE A 67 -5.03 -11.66 -18.52
CA ILE A 67 -4.98 -13.02 -18.02
C ILE A 67 -6.43 -13.48 -17.87
N THR A 68 -6.80 -14.54 -18.59
CA THR A 68 -8.10 -15.20 -18.41
C THR A 68 -7.92 -16.33 -17.42
N TYR A 69 -8.57 -16.21 -16.28
CA TYR A 69 -8.55 -17.21 -15.22
C TYR A 69 -9.87 -17.97 -15.22
N GLN A 70 -9.77 -19.30 -15.33
CA GLN A 70 -10.89 -20.21 -15.20
C GLN A 70 -10.52 -21.22 -14.10
N PRO A 71 -11.24 -21.23 -12.96
CA PRO A 71 -10.97 -22.19 -11.91
C PRO A 71 -11.32 -23.62 -12.37
N PRO A 72 -10.65 -24.66 -11.82
CA PRO A 72 -11.13 -26.04 -11.90
C PRO A 72 -12.55 -26.18 -11.34
N GLU A 73 -13.33 -27.16 -11.83
CA GLU A 73 -14.74 -27.38 -11.42
C GLU A 73 -14.90 -27.58 -9.89
N GLU A 74 -13.90 -28.15 -9.21
CA GLU A 74 -13.92 -28.35 -7.76
C GLU A 74 -13.50 -27.12 -6.95
N GLU A 75 -13.07 -26.04 -7.62
CA GLU A 75 -12.43 -24.87 -7.03
C GLU A 75 -13.07 -23.54 -7.46
N GLU A 76 -14.35 -23.54 -7.81
CA GLU A 76 -15.10 -22.32 -8.21
C GLU A 76 -14.94 -21.17 -7.20
N TRP A 77 -14.77 -21.48 -5.91
CA TRP A 77 -14.52 -20.51 -4.84
C TRP A 77 -13.25 -19.67 -5.07
N ARG A 78 -12.24 -20.18 -5.79
CA ARG A 78 -10.99 -19.46 -6.08
C ARG A 78 -11.22 -18.23 -6.95
N GLN A 79 -12.23 -18.26 -7.82
CA GLN A 79 -12.61 -17.10 -8.62
C GLN A 79 -13.09 -15.95 -7.73
N ALA A 80 -13.93 -16.24 -6.73
CA ALA A 80 -14.39 -15.24 -5.78
C ALA A 80 -13.23 -14.72 -4.92
N ALA A 81 -12.39 -15.62 -4.41
CA ALA A 81 -11.21 -15.24 -3.62
C ALA A 81 -10.22 -14.36 -4.41
N LEU A 82 -10.03 -14.63 -5.70
CA LEU A 82 -9.20 -13.82 -6.59
C LEU A 82 -9.74 -12.39 -6.70
N VAL A 83 -11.05 -12.25 -6.98
CA VAL A 83 -11.70 -10.93 -7.09
C VAL A 83 -11.60 -10.17 -5.77
N ASP A 84 -11.93 -10.82 -4.66
CA ASP A 84 -11.87 -10.19 -3.33
C ASP A 84 -10.46 -9.71 -2.98
N ARG A 85 -9.42 -10.48 -3.34
CA ARG A 85 -8.02 -10.07 -3.14
C ARG A 85 -7.62 -8.91 -4.04
N ILE A 86 -8.02 -8.91 -5.30
CA ILE A 86 -7.76 -7.80 -6.22
C ILE A 86 -8.44 -6.53 -5.72
N GLU A 87 -9.70 -6.60 -5.27
CA GLU A 87 -10.43 -5.46 -4.70
C GLU A 87 -9.78 -4.97 -3.38
N GLY A 88 -9.25 -5.88 -2.56
CA GLY A 88 -8.54 -5.56 -1.32
C GLY A 88 -7.17 -4.90 -1.51
N GLN A 89 -6.57 -5.01 -2.70
CA GLN A 89 -5.22 -4.54 -3.01
C GLN A 89 -5.03 -3.03 -2.76
N ALA A 90 -6.09 -2.23 -2.95
CA ALA A 90 -6.04 -0.78 -2.71
C ALA A 90 -5.67 -0.43 -1.26
N MET A 91 -6.07 -1.26 -0.28
CA MET A 91 -5.71 -1.07 1.12
C MET A 91 -4.20 -1.26 1.34
N GLU A 92 -3.61 -2.30 0.74
CA GLU A 92 -2.18 -2.57 0.86
C GLU A 92 -1.36 -1.42 0.25
N TYR A 93 -1.75 -0.93 -0.92
CA TYR A 93 -1.11 0.26 -1.51
C TYR A 93 -1.31 1.52 -0.67
N HIS A 94 -2.49 1.71 -0.09
CA HIS A 94 -2.76 2.85 0.80
C HIS A 94 -1.80 2.85 2.01
N LEU A 95 -1.63 1.69 2.66
CA LEU A 95 -0.69 1.54 3.77
C LEU A 95 0.76 1.74 3.32
N PHE A 96 1.14 1.18 2.18
CA PHE A 96 2.49 1.32 1.63
C PHE A 96 2.85 2.76 1.28
N PHE A 97 1.99 3.47 0.55
CA PHE A 97 2.21 4.88 0.23
C PHE A 97 2.21 5.75 1.49
N THR A 98 1.37 5.43 2.48
CA THR A 98 1.40 6.13 3.77
C THR A 98 2.75 5.95 4.45
N ALA A 99 3.28 4.72 4.49
CA ALA A 99 4.57 4.43 5.08
C ALA A 99 5.71 5.19 4.37
N ILE A 100 5.69 5.26 3.03
CA ILE A 100 6.66 6.04 2.25
C ILE A 100 6.59 7.53 2.60
N MET A 101 5.39 8.14 2.62
CA MET A 101 5.23 9.56 2.93
C MET A 101 5.70 9.88 4.35
N VAL A 102 5.39 9.02 5.32
CA VAL A 102 5.84 9.16 6.71
C VAL A 102 7.36 9.03 6.82
N ALA A 103 7.95 8.06 6.12
CA ALA A 103 9.39 7.87 6.08
C ALA A 103 10.10 9.13 5.52
N ILE A 104 9.63 9.68 4.40
CA ILE A 104 10.18 10.90 3.80
C ILE A 104 10.13 12.06 4.79
N PHE A 105 9.00 12.24 5.47
CA PHE A 105 8.84 13.32 6.45
C PHE A 105 9.74 13.18 7.67
N TRP A 106 9.87 11.99 8.23
CA TRP A 106 10.77 11.77 9.35
C TRP A 106 12.23 11.98 8.97
N VAL A 107 12.63 11.53 7.78
CA VAL A 107 13.95 11.83 7.22
C VAL A 107 14.17 13.34 7.13
N GLY A 108 13.25 14.09 6.53
CA GLY A 108 13.35 15.55 6.43
C GLY A 108 13.45 16.24 7.80
N MET A 109 12.60 15.84 8.75
CA MET A 109 12.58 16.40 10.10
C MET A 109 13.86 16.14 10.88
N ASP A 110 14.47 14.97 10.73
CA ASP A 110 15.68 14.62 11.45
C ASP A 110 16.94 15.21 10.80
N VAL A 111 16.94 15.39 9.46
CA VAL A 111 17.94 16.20 8.76
C VAL A 111 17.93 17.63 9.28
N MET A 112 16.76 18.25 9.42
CA MET A 112 16.63 19.61 9.99
C MET A 112 17.13 19.71 11.43
N LYS A 113 17.17 18.60 12.17
CA LYS A 113 17.67 18.53 13.55
C LYS A 113 19.15 18.16 13.66
N GLY A 114 19.86 17.99 12.54
CA GLY A 114 21.27 17.61 12.52
C GLY A 114 21.55 16.20 13.02
N LYS A 115 20.54 15.31 13.04
CA LYS A 115 20.76 13.91 13.43
C LYS A 115 21.51 13.14 12.34
N PRO A 116 22.30 12.11 12.71
CA PRO A 116 22.99 11.27 11.73
C PRO A 116 21.97 10.47 10.90
N LEU A 117 22.00 10.69 9.58
CA LEU A 117 21.11 10.07 8.58
C LEU A 117 20.97 8.55 8.74
N GLY A 118 22.07 7.84 9.07
CA GLY A 118 22.06 6.39 9.21
C GLY A 118 21.06 5.87 10.25
N LYS A 119 20.93 6.54 11.41
CA LYS A 119 19.96 6.12 12.44
C LYS A 119 18.51 6.36 12.01
N VAL A 120 18.28 7.41 11.23
CA VAL A 120 16.96 7.85 10.77
C VAL A 120 16.46 6.95 9.63
N LEU A 121 17.36 6.56 8.74
CA LEU A 121 17.08 5.64 7.65
C LEU A 121 16.69 4.26 8.16
N VAL A 122 17.36 3.72 9.19
CA VAL A 122 17.01 2.39 9.72
C VAL A 122 15.55 2.33 10.20
N LEU A 123 15.11 3.32 10.98
CA LEU A 123 13.74 3.36 11.50
C LEU A 123 12.72 3.59 10.37
N SER A 124 13.02 4.49 9.44
CA SER A 124 12.12 4.83 8.34
C SER A 124 12.00 3.68 7.33
N CYS A 125 13.10 3.01 7.03
CA CYS A 125 13.13 1.81 6.19
C CYS A 125 12.36 0.66 6.84
N PHE A 126 12.33 0.55 8.16
CA PHE A 126 11.56 -0.49 8.84
C PHE A 126 10.07 -0.39 8.51
N TYR A 127 9.44 0.79 8.64
CA TYR A 127 8.01 0.95 8.34
C TYR A 127 7.67 0.70 6.87
N VAL A 128 8.51 1.18 5.95
CA VAL A 128 8.35 0.93 4.52
C VAL A 128 8.56 -0.55 4.20
N PHE A 129 9.50 -1.21 4.89
CA PHE A 129 9.78 -2.62 4.71
C PHE A 129 8.60 -3.50 5.13
N PHE A 130 7.97 -3.25 6.28
CA PHE A 130 6.83 -4.05 6.72
C PHE A 130 5.61 -3.88 5.81
N SER A 131 5.27 -2.65 5.44
CA SER A 131 4.16 -2.39 4.51
C SER A 131 4.46 -2.89 3.10
N GLY A 132 5.70 -2.76 2.64
CA GLY A 132 6.15 -3.30 1.35
C GLY A 132 6.14 -4.82 1.32
N LEU A 133 6.53 -5.48 2.41
CA LEU A 133 6.45 -6.94 2.54
C LEU A 133 4.99 -7.42 2.51
N SER A 134 4.09 -6.75 3.23
CA SER A 134 2.65 -7.01 3.20
C SER A 134 2.10 -6.91 1.77
N LEU A 135 2.42 -5.82 1.07
CA LEU A 135 2.02 -5.61 -0.32
C LEU A 135 2.58 -6.70 -1.25
N ILE A 136 3.86 -7.04 -1.15
CA ILE A 136 4.49 -8.08 -1.99
C ILE A 136 3.83 -9.44 -1.73
N GLN A 137 3.55 -9.79 -0.47
CA GLN A 137 2.85 -11.02 -0.13
C GLN A 137 1.45 -11.03 -0.74
N HIS A 138 0.71 -9.93 -0.62
CA HIS A 138 -0.63 -9.81 -1.20
C HIS A 138 -0.64 -9.95 -2.73
N LEU A 139 0.32 -9.33 -3.41
CA LEU A 139 0.50 -9.48 -4.87
C LEU A 139 0.93 -10.89 -5.27
N GLY A 140 1.78 -11.52 -4.45
CA GLY A 140 2.21 -12.91 -4.60
C GLY A 140 1.02 -13.87 -4.52
N ASP A 141 0.17 -13.73 -3.50
CA ASP A 141 -1.04 -14.53 -3.33
C ASP A 141 -1.96 -14.44 -4.56
N ILE A 142 -2.13 -13.23 -5.13
CA ILE A 142 -2.91 -13.05 -6.38
C ILE A 142 -2.26 -13.79 -7.54
N ASN A 143 -0.94 -13.64 -7.71
CA ASN A 143 -0.21 -14.31 -8.79
C ASN A 143 -0.26 -15.83 -8.67
N GLU A 144 -0.14 -16.38 -7.47
CA GLU A 144 -0.22 -17.83 -7.21
C GLU A 144 -1.60 -18.40 -7.57
N ILE A 145 -2.69 -17.66 -7.30
CA ILE A 145 -4.03 -18.05 -7.73
C ILE A 145 -4.09 -18.07 -9.26
N LEU A 146 -3.56 -17.04 -9.93
CA LEU A 146 -3.57 -16.92 -11.39
C LEU A 146 -2.73 -18.00 -12.10
N GLU A 147 -1.61 -18.40 -11.50
CA GLU A 147 -0.74 -19.46 -12.02
C GLU A 147 -1.25 -20.88 -11.70
N GLY A 148 -2.26 -21.01 -10.82
CA GLY A 148 -2.80 -22.29 -10.38
C GLY A 148 -1.84 -23.08 -9.49
N SER A 149 -0.90 -22.41 -8.81
CA SER A 149 0.20 -23.03 -8.06
C SER A 149 -0.09 -23.31 -6.58
N PHE A 150 -1.34 -23.15 -6.12
CA PHE A 150 -1.74 -23.52 -4.76
C PHE A 150 -1.69 -25.05 -4.59
N TYR A 151 -0.63 -25.54 -3.93
CA TYR A 151 -0.53 -26.87 -3.32
C TYR A 151 -1.22 -26.91 -1.96
#